data_AF-A0A3D1RMM7-F1
#
_entry.id   AF-A0A3D1RMM7-F1
#
_cell.length_a   1.000
_cell.length_b   1.000
_cell.length_c   1.000
_cell.angle_alpha   90.00
_cell.angle_beta   90.00
_cell.angle_gamma   90.00
#
_symmetry.space_group_name_H-M   'P 1'
#
loop_
_entity.id
_entity.type
_entity.pdbx_description
1 polymer ?
#
loop_
_entity_poly.entity_id
_entity_poly.type
_entity_poly.pdbx_seq_one_letter_code
_entity_poly.pdbx_strand_id
1 'polypeptide(L)' 'MEYIASLLPFMLEGTAVTLQLFFLTLVMALPLGVVFAVARLSKFKPLNVFMQFYIWVFRGTPLLLQLFFIYFGLGIIGIS' A
#
# COMPACT_ATOMS: atom_id res chain seq x y z
N MET A 1 -18.28 -5.86 32.77
CA MET A 1 -19.11 -5.82 31.54
C MET A 1 -19.27 -4.41 31.01
N GLU A 2 -19.49 -3.39 31.86
CA GLU A 2 -19.59 -1.98 31.43
C GLU A 2 -18.33 -1.45 30.72
N TYR A 3 -17.12 -1.84 31.17
CA TYR A 3 -15.86 -1.45 30.52
C TYR A 3 -15.75 -1.94 29.06
N ILE A 4 -16.26 -3.14 28.75
CA ILE A 4 -16.26 -3.65 27.37
C ILE A 4 -17.28 -2.86 26.53
N ALA A 5 -18.43 -2.53 27.12
CA ALA A 5 -19.45 -1.72 26.46
C ALA A 5 -18.95 -0.30 26.15
N SER A 6 -18.11 0.29 26.99
CA SER A 6 -17.51 1.61 26.72
C SER A 6 -16.41 1.60 25.66
N LEU A 7 -15.78 0.44 25.39
CA LEU A 7 -14.75 0.29 24.34
C LEU A 7 -15.35 -0.01 22.96
N LEU A 8 -16.55 -0.61 22.91
CA LEU A 8 -17.23 -0.97 21.67
C LEU A 8 -17.34 0.18 20.65
N PRO A 9 -17.74 1.41 21.03
CA PRO A 9 -17.82 2.54 20.08
C PRO A 9 -16.47 2.85 19.42
N PHE A 10 -15.39 2.87 20.19
CA PHE A 10 -14.04 3.13 19.68
C PHE A 10 -13.55 2.02 18.74
N MET A 11 -13.85 0.76 19.07
CA MET A 11 -13.52 -0.38 18.20
C MET A 11 -14.30 -0.34 16.88
N LEU A 12 -15.58 0.06 16.91
CA LEU A 12 -16.40 0.21 15.71
C LEU A 12 -15.88 1.35 14.83
N GLU A 13 -15.46 2.47 15.42
CA GLU A 13 -14.84 3.57 14.69
C GLU A 13 -13.54 3.13 14.01
N GLY A 14 -12.64 2.45 14.74
CA GLY A 14 -11.41 1.91 14.16
C GLY A 14 -11.68 0.88 13.04
N THR A 15 -12.72 0.08 13.19
CA THR A 15 -13.18 -0.87 12.15
C THR A 15 -13.67 -0.12 10.91
N ALA A 16 -14.45 0.94 11.09
CA ALA A 16 -14.93 1.76 9.99
C ALA A 16 -13.77 2.39 9.20
N VAL A 17 -12.78 2.95 9.89
CA VAL A 17 -11.56 3.51 9.26
C VAL A 17 -10.79 2.42 8.51
N THR A 18 -10.62 1.24 9.10
CA THR A 18 -9.94 0.10 8.46
C THR A 18 -10.64 -0.33 7.18
N LEU A 19 -11.98 -0.43 7.21
CA LEU A 19 -12.77 -0.79 6.02
C LEU A 19 -12.68 0.27 4.93
N GLN A 20 -12.75 1.55 5.30
CA GLN A 20 -12.60 2.64 4.33
C GLN A 20 -11.24 2.59 3.63
N LEU A 21 -10.15 2.43 4.39
CA LEU A 21 -8.81 2.28 3.83
C LEU A 21 -8.69 1.02 2.97
N PHE A 22 -9.25 -0.11 3.41
CA PHE A 22 -9.24 -1.35 2.65
C PHE A 22 -9.91 -1.19 1.29
N PHE A 23 -11.13 -0.66 1.24
CA PHE A 23 -11.85 -0.49 -0.03
C PHE A 23 -11.17 0.53 -0.94
N LEU A 24 -10.71 1.65 -0.39
CA LEU A 24 -9.99 2.67 -1.18
C LEU A 24 -8.71 2.09 -1.79
N THR A 25 -7.89 1.40 -0.97
CA THR A 25 -6.65 0.77 -1.44
C THR A 25 -6.93 -0.35 -2.44
N LEU A 26 -7.95 -1.18 -2.23
CA LEU A 26 -8.34 -2.24 -3.15
C LEU A 26 -8.73 -1.68 -4.52
N VAL A 27 -9.59 -0.66 -4.55
CA VAL A 27 -10.07 -0.01 -5.79
C VAL A 27 -8.92 0.64 -6.56
N MET A 28 -7.91 1.18 -5.89
CA MET A 28 -6.73 1.76 -6.54
C MET A 28 -5.70 0.70 -6.96
N ALA A 29 -5.44 -0.28 -6.10
CA ALA A 29 -4.40 -1.28 -6.31
C ALA A 29 -4.76 -2.28 -7.40
N LEU A 30 -6.05 -2.65 -7.56
CA LEU A 30 -6.47 -3.61 -8.57
C LEU A 30 -6.20 -3.12 -10.02
N PRO A 31 -6.66 -1.93 -10.45
CA PRO A 31 -6.33 -1.40 -11.78
C PRO A 31 -4.83 -1.25 -12.00
N LEU A 32 -4.10 -0.71 -11.01
CA LEU A 32 -2.65 -0.55 -11.12
C LEU A 32 -1.93 -1.90 -11.25
N GLY A 33 -2.37 -2.91 -10.49
CA GLY A 33 -1.85 -4.26 -10.57
C GLY A 33 -2.04 -4.88 -11.96
N VAL A 34 -3.21 -4.66 -12.58
CA VAL A 34 -3.47 -5.09 -13.96
C VAL A 34 -2.54 -4.38 -14.95
N VAL A 35 -2.39 -3.06 -14.84
CA VAL A 35 -1.48 -2.29 -15.70
C VAL A 35 -0.04 -2.80 -15.57
N PHE A 36 0.44 -3.03 -14.34
CA PHE A 36 1.78 -3.56 -14.10
C PHE A 36 1.96 -4.99 -14.61
N ALA A 37 0.93 -5.84 -14.50
CA ALA A 37 0.96 -7.18 -15.05
C ALA A 37 1.08 -7.16 -16.59
N VAL A 38 0.29 -6.32 -17.26
CA VAL A 38 0.37 -6.15 -18.71
C VAL A 38 1.73 -5.57 -19.14
N ALA A 39 2.23 -4.54 -18.44
CA ALA A 39 3.54 -3.95 -18.70
C ALA A 39 4.68 -4.98 -18.57
N ARG A 40 4.56 -5.92 -17.62
CA ARG A 40 5.53 -7.00 -17.44
C ARG A 40 5.54 -8.02 -18.58
N LEU A 41 4.41 -8.22 -19.25
CA LEU A 41 4.29 -9.09 -20.43
C LEU A 41 4.75 -8.43 -21.73
N SER A 42 5.12 -7.14 -21.69
CA SER A 42 5.58 -6.42 -22.86
C SER A 42 6.83 -7.06 -23.48
N LYS A 43 6.87 -7.12 -24.81
CA LYS A 43 8.04 -7.54 -25.60
C LYS A 43 9.18 -6.52 -25.55
N PHE A 44 8.90 -5.29 -25.12
CA PHE A 44 9.90 -4.24 -25.00
C PHE A 44 10.80 -4.51 -23.78
N LYS A 45 12.02 -5.01 -24.06
CA LYS A 45 12.97 -5.47 -23.04
C LYS A 45 13.23 -4.46 -21.90
N PRO A 46 13.46 -3.16 -22.18
CA PRO A 46 13.71 -2.20 -21.09
C PRO A 46 12.54 -2.06 -20.13
N LEU A 47 11.30 -2.00 -20.63
CA LEU A 47 10.10 -1.91 -19.79
C LEU A 47 9.91 -3.18 -18.95
N ASN A 48 10.12 -4.36 -19.54
CA ASN A 48 10.01 -5.62 -18.81
C ASN A 48 11.03 -5.71 -17.65
N VAL A 49 12.29 -5.35 -17.91
CA VAL A 49 13.36 -5.32 -16.89
C VAL A 49 13.04 -4.29 -15.79
N PHE A 50 12.60 -3.09 -16.15
CA PHE A 50 12.19 -2.07 -15.18
C PHE A 50 11.03 -2.57 -14.30
N MET A 51 9.99 -3.14 -14.92
CA MET A 51 8.86 -3.71 -14.18
C MET A 51 9.26 -4.91 -13.30
N GLN A 52 10.23 -5.72 -13.74
CA GLN A 52 10.78 -6.80 -12.95
C GLN A 52 11.46 -6.27 -11.69
N PHE A 53 12.28 -5.24 -11.83
CA PHE A 53 12.93 -4.59 -10.69
C PHE A 53 11.90 -3.96 -9.74
N TYR A 54 10.95 -3.19 -10.27
CA TYR A 54 9.87 -2.60 -9.47
C TYR A 54 9.13 -3.67 -8.66
N ILE A 55 8.62 -4.72 -9.32
CA ILE A 55 7.89 -5.81 -8.64
C ILE A 55 8.77 -6.50 -7.60
N TRP A 56 10.04 -6.72 -7.90
CA TRP A 56 10.99 -7.35 -6.97
C TRP A 56 11.22 -6.50 -5.71
N VAL A 57 11.41 -5.18 -5.84
CA VAL A 57 11.56 -4.28 -4.69
C VAL A 57 10.30 -4.27 -3.84
N PHE A 58 9.13 -4.03 -4.44
CA PHE A 58 7.89 -3.87 -3.68
C PHE A 58 7.38 -5.16 -3.05
N ARG A 59 7.64 -6.33 -3.67
CA ARG A 59 7.29 -7.65 -3.10
C ARG A 59 8.37 -8.23 -2.19
N GLY A 60 9.62 -7.78 -2.34
CA GLY A 60 10.77 -8.25 -1.56
C GLY A 60 11.07 -7.41 -0.32
N THR A 61 10.45 -6.23 -0.17
CA THR A 61 10.61 -5.36 0.99
C THR A 61 9.39 -5.42 1.92
N PRO A 62 9.58 -5.34 3.26
CA PRO A 62 8.46 -5.29 4.19
C PRO A 62 7.59 -4.05 3.96
N LEU A 63 6.26 -4.22 3.91
CA LEU A 63 5.32 -3.10 3.78
C LEU A 63 5.53 -2.04 4.87
N LEU A 64 5.80 -2.50 6.10
CA LEU A 64 6.08 -1.61 7.21
C LEU A 64 7.26 -0.68 6.90
N LEU A 65 8.37 -1.23 6.36
CA LEU A 65 9.53 -0.43 5.95
C LEU A 65 9.18 0.60 4.88
N GLN A 66 8.35 0.24 3.89
CA GLN A 66 7.88 1.16 2.86
C GLN A 66 7.09 2.33 3.46
N LEU A 67 6.18 2.04 4.39
CA LEU A 67 5.41 3.07 5.10
C LEU A 67 6.31 3.97 5.96
N PHE A 68 7.29 3.39 6.68
CA PHE A 68 8.29 4.16 7.42
C PHE A 68 9.09 5.09 6.49
N PHE A 69 9.52 4.60 5.34
CA PHE A 69 10.28 5.41 4.38
C PHE A 69 9.43 6.56 3.81
N ILE A 70 8.18 6.32 3.47
CA ILE A 70 7.28 7.37 2.97
C ILE A 70 6.99 8.40 4.07
N TYR A 71 6.66 7.94 5.28
CA TYR A 71 6.24 8.81 6.37
C TYR A 71 7.41 9.60 6.98
N PHE A 72 8.56 8.97 7.19
CA PHE A 72 9.72 9.60 7.84
C PHE A 72 10.86 9.96 6.87
N GLY A 73 11.08 9.15 5.83
CA GLY A 73 12.21 9.31 4.91
C GLY A 73 12.05 10.48 3.94
N LEU A 74 10.84 10.78 3.46
CA LEU A 74 10.60 11.89 2.53
C LEU A 74 10.88 13.27 3.18
N GLY A 75 10.57 13.44 4.47
CA GLY A 75 10.85 14.67 5.21
C GLY A 75 12.35 14.97 5.37
N ILE A 76 13.20 13.93 5.35
CA ILE A 76 14.67 14.08 5.44
C ILE A 76 15.26 14.64 4.14
N ILE A 77 14.58 14.45 3.01
CA ILE A 77 15.01 14.94 1.68
C ILE A 77 14.58 16.40 1.45
N GLY A 78 13.92 17.04 2.42
CA GLY A 78 13.51 18.46 2.35
C GLY A 78 12.24 18.71 1.57
N ILE A 79 11.45 17.66 1.29
CA ILE A 79 10.10 17.79 0.73
C ILE A 79 9.12 17.74 1.91
N SER A 80 8.93 18.89 2.53
CA SER A 80 7.90 19.16 3.55
C SER A 80 6.62 19.68 2.91
#